data_AF-A0A940ZH95-F1
#
_entry.id   AF-A0A940ZH95-F1
#
_cell.length_a   1.000
_cell.length_b   1.000
_cell.length_c   1.000
_cell.angle_alpha   90.00
_cell.angle_beta   90.00
_cell.angle_gamma   90.00
#
_symmetry.space_group_name_H-M   'P 1'
#
loop_
_entity.id
_entity.type
_entity.pdbx_description
1 polymer ?
#
loop_
_entity_poly.entity_id
_entity_poly.type
_entity_poly.pdbx_seq_one_letter_code
_entity_poly.pdbx_strand_id
1 'polypeptide(L)'
;MRDEQKTKDELIEELLELRQRVAELEETEAQWLASRLRESNVRVDLPAGLVRVRTLKGLLPICTSCKKIRDDQGYWNHLEMYIREHTEAEFSHGLCPECVKKLYPVDILTFDSDGNGVK
;
A
#
# COMPACT_ATOMS: atom_id res chain seq x y z
N MET A 1 -11.28 -24.04 61.96
CA MET A 1 -10.74 -23.98 60.59
C MET A 1 -10.34 -22.53 60.37
N ARG A 2 -9.02 -22.29 60.45
CA ARG A 2 -8.21 -21.07 60.21
C ARG A 2 -8.85 -19.69 60.37
N ASP A 3 -8.35 -18.97 61.39
CA ASP A 3 -8.49 -17.54 61.62
C ASP A 3 -8.23 -16.72 60.34
N GLU A 4 -9.20 -15.87 60.02
CA GLU A 4 -9.28 -15.11 58.76
C GLU A 4 -8.81 -13.65 58.88
N GLN A 5 -8.20 -13.27 59.99
CA GLN A 5 -7.79 -11.88 60.22
C GLN A 5 -6.28 -11.83 60.37
N LYS A 6 -5.61 -11.62 59.23
CA LYS A 6 -4.20 -11.22 59.22
C LYS A 6 -4.03 -10.01 60.13
N THR A 7 -3.04 -10.05 61.01
CA THR A 7 -2.78 -8.94 61.91
C THR A 7 -2.33 -7.71 61.10
N LYS A 8 -2.47 -6.51 61.67
CA LYS A 8 -2.07 -5.27 60.99
C LYS A 8 -0.60 -5.31 60.56
N ASP A 9 0.24 -5.97 61.33
CA ASP A 9 1.68 -6.10 61.07
C ASP A 9 1.96 -7.10 59.94
N GLU A 10 1.21 -8.20 59.85
CA GLU A 10 1.26 -9.14 58.71
C GLU A 10 0.81 -8.48 57.39
N LEU A 11 -0.20 -7.60 57.45
CA LEU A 11 -0.63 -6.83 56.28
C LEU A 11 0.43 -5.82 55.84
N ILE A 12 1.20 -5.25 56.77
CA ILE A 12 2.30 -4.34 56.45
C ILE A 12 3.45 -5.10 55.78
N GLU A 13 3.77 -6.29 56.27
CA GLU A 13 4.79 -7.16 55.70
C GLU A 13 4.42 -7.59 54.27
N GLU A 14 3.18 -8.05 54.07
CA GLU A 14 2.65 -8.40 52.75
C GLU A 14 2.61 -7.19 51.79
N LEU A 15 2.29 -5.99 52.29
CA LEU A 15 2.30 -4.78 51.48
C LEU A 15 3.72 -4.34 51.08
N LEU A 16 4.71 -4.56 51.94
CA LEU A 16 6.13 -4.33 51.62
C LEU A 16 6.63 -5.32 50.57
N GLU A 17 6.29 -6.60 50.70
CA GLU A 17 6.61 -7.63 49.70
C GLU A 17 5.96 -7.32 48.34
N LEU A 18 4.69 -6.93 48.33
CA LEU A 18 3.99 -6.53 47.10
C LEU A 18 4.66 -5.31 46.45
N ARG A 19 5.10 -4.34 47.24
CA ARG A 19 5.79 -3.15 46.72
C ARG A 19 7.14 -3.49 46.08
N GLN A 20 7.91 -4.42 46.67
CA GLN A 20 9.15 -4.91 46.07
C GLN A 20 8.89 -5.61 44.74
N ARG A 21 7.88 -6.48 44.68
CA ARG A 21 7.47 -7.16 43.44
C ARG A 21 7.00 -6.20 42.36
N VAL A 22 6.30 -5.13 42.72
CA VAL A 22 5.89 -4.09 41.78
C VAL A 22 7.11 -3.36 41.22
N ALA A 23 8.10 -3.02 42.05
CA ALA A 23 9.33 -2.38 41.59
C ALA A 23 10.12 -3.26 40.61
N GLU A 24 10.22 -4.56 40.88
CA GLU A 24 10.84 -5.53 39.95
C GLU A 24 10.07 -5.63 38.63
N LEU A 25 8.74 -5.63 38.67
CA LEU A 25 7.90 -5.65 37.47
C LEU A 25 8.07 -4.38 36.64
N GLU A 26 8.08 -3.21 37.27
CA GLU A 26 8.31 -1.92 36.61
C GLU A 26 9.68 -1.86 35.90
N GLU A 27 10.73 -2.43 36.51
CA GLU A 27 12.04 -2.54 35.89
C GLU A 27 12.02 -3.46 34.65
N THR A 28 11.37 -4.62 34.74
CA THR A 28 11.24 -5.53 33.59
C THR A 28 10.38 -4.95 32.47
N GLU A 29 9.33 -4.18 32.80
CA GLU A 29 8.49 -3.50 31.83
C GLU A 29 9.26 -2.38 31.12
N ALA A 30 10.07 -1.60 31.85
CA ALA A 30 10.94 -0.59 31.25
C ALA A 30 11.97 -1.21 30.30
N GLN A 31 12.54 -2.36 30.67
CA GLN A 31 13.45 -3.13 29.80
C GLN A 31 12.73 -3.67 28.56
N TRP A 32 11.51 -4.21 28.71
CA TRP A 32 10.72 -4.76 27.61
C TRP A 32 10.23 -3.66 26.66
N LEU A 33 9.78 -2.52 27.19
CA LEU A 33 9.39 -1.34 26.42
C LEU A 33 10.58 -0.78 25.63
N ALA A 34 11.77 -0.71 26.23
CA ALA A 34 13.00 -0.29 25.54
C ALA A 34 13.39 -1.25 24.41
N SER A 35 13.29 -2.56 24.62
CA SER A 35 13.51 -3.57 23.57
C SER A 35 12.45 -3.48 22.46
N ARG A 36 11.17 -3.30 22.81
CA ARG A 36 10.08 -3.16 21.86
C ARG A 36 10.16 -1.88 21.03
N LEU A 37 10.57 -0.76 21.63
CA LEU A 37 10.84 0.50 20.91
C LEU A 37 11.98 0.32 19.91
N ARG A 38 13.07 -0.37 20.30
CA ARG A 38 14.16 -0.74 19.38
C ARG A 38 13.67 -1.62 18.23
N GLU A 39 12.89 -2.66 18.51
CA GLU A 39 12.29 -3.52 17.48
C GLU A 39 11.31 -2.77 16.57
N SER A 40 10.54 -1.84 17.11
CA SER A 40 9.62 -1.01 16.32
C SER A 40 10.36 -0.02 15.42
N ASN A 41 11.43 0.62 15.90
CA ASN A 41 12.26 1.51 15.09
C ASN A 41 13.02 0.73 14.01
N VAL A 42 13.54 -0.46 14.33
CA VAL A 42 14.17 -1.35 13.35
C VAL A 42 13.17 -1.85 12.29
N ARG A 43 11.88 -1.97 12.62
CA ARG A 43 10.83 -2.26 11.63
C ARG A 43 10.46 -1.05 10.76
N VAL A 44 10.57 0.17 11.29
CA VAL A 44 10.39 1.42 10.51
C VAL A 44 11.62 1.71 9.64
N ASP A 45 12.79 1.18 10.03
CA ASP A 45 14.02 1.12 9.23
C ASP A 45 14.13 -0.16 8.39
N LEU A 46 13.02 -0.83 8.08
CA LEU A 46 12.99 -1.63 6.86
C LEU A 46 13.26 -0.60 5.75
N PRO A 47 14.35 -0.70 4.97
CA PRO A 47 14.62 0.27 3.93
C PRO A 47 13.34 0.36 3.13
N ALA A 48 12.75 1.55 3.07
CA ALA A 48 11.57 1.86 2.29
C ALA A 48 11.68 1.04 1.00
N GLY A 49 10.98 -0.09 1.01
CA GLY A 49 11.33 -1.25 0.20
C GLY A 49 10.78 -1.00 -1.17
N LEU A 50 11.41 -0.05 -1.85
CA LEU A 50 11.23 0.32 -3.23
C LEU A 50 9.79 0.27 -3.73
N VAL A 51 8.80 0.72 -2.95
CA VAL A 51 7.63 1.36 -3.57
C VAL A 51 8.10 2.73 -4.03
N ARG A 52 9.07 2.75 -4.95
CA ARG A 52 9.24 3.87 -5.85
C ARG A 52 7.95 3.87 -6.63
N VAL A 53 6.94 4.57 -6.11
CA VAL A 53 5.93 5.15 -6.97
C VAL A 53 6.75 5.96 -7.96
N ARG A 54 7.03 5.39 -9.13
CA ARG A 54 7.72 6.06 -10.23
C ARG A 54 6.72 7.05 -10.79
N THR A 55 6.41 8.07 -10.00
CA THR A 55 5.59 9.16 -10.46
C THR A 55 6.39 9.83 -11.55
N LEU A 56 5.81 9.94 -12.75
CA LEU A 56 6.33 10.79 -13.82
C LEU A 56 6.39 12.22 -13.28
N LYS A 57 7.52 12.60 -12.66
CA LYS A 57 7.78 13.94 -12.14
C LYS A 57 8.58 14.69 -13.19
N GLY A 58 8.02 15.80 -13.68
CA GLY A 58 8.67 16.67 -14.66
C GLY A 58 7.79 16.95 -15.87
N LEU A 59 8.25 17.89 -16.70
CA LEU A 59 7.62 18.22 -17.97
C LEU A 59 8.16 17.28 -19.06
N LEU A 60 7.31 16.40 -19.60
CA LEU A 60 7.70 15.51 -20.69
C LEU A 60 7.53 16.19 -22.04
N PRO A 61 8.60 16.35 -22.84
CA PRO A 61 8.49 16.89 -24.19
C PRO A 61 7.74 15.93 -25.10
N ILE A 62 6.55 16.34 -25.55
CA ILE A 62 5.69 15.60 -26.48
C ILE A 62 5.71 16.24 -27.86
N CYS A 63 5.76 15.43 -28.93
CA CYS A 63 5.65 15.92 -30.29
C CYS A 63 4.20 16.36 -30.56
N THR A 64 4.00 17.61 -30.97
CA THR A 64 2.65 18.13 -31.27
C THR A 64 1.95 17.37 -32.39
N SER A 65 2.71 16.89 -33.39
CA SER A 65 2.18 16.19 -34.58
C SER A 65 1.86 14.72 -34.30
N CYS A 66 2.82 13.93 -33.82
CA CYS A 66 2.66 12.47 -33.69
C CYS A 66 2.49 11.96 -32.25
N LYS A 67 2.48 12.86 -31.25
CA LYS A 67 2.28 12.56 -29.82
C LYS A 67 3.31 11.60 -29.19
N LYS A 68 4.42 11.32 -29.87
CA LYS A 68 5.57 10.61 -29.27
C LYS A 68 6.21 11.44 -28.16
N ILE A 69 6.77 10.77 -27.16
CA ILE A 69 7.53 11.38 -26.07
C ILE A 69 9.01 11.29 -26.39
N ARG A 70 9.76 12.36 -26.11
CA ARG A 70 11.21 12.34 -26.17
C ARG A 70 11.79 11.93 -24.81
N ASP A 71 12.65 10.91 -24.80
CA ASP A 71 13.35 10.46 -23.60
C ASP A 71 14.62 11.28 -23.33
N ASP A 72 15.29 10.99 -22.21
CA ASP A 72 16.52 11.67 -21.78
C ASP A 72 17.72 11.38 -22.71
N GLN A 73 17.65 10.30 -23.49
CA GLN A 73 18.67 9.96 -24.51
C GLN A 73 18.39 10.66 -25.85
N GLY A 74 17.24 11.32 -25.97
CA GLY A 74 16.82 12.08 -27.12
C GLY A 74 16.04 11.30 -28.17
N TYR A 75 15.68 10.04 -27.91
CA TYR A 75 14.85 9.22 -28.80
C TYR A 75 13.37 9.51 -28.63
N TRP A 76 12.61 9.31 -29.72
CA TRP A 76 11.17 9.50 -29.75
C TRP A 76 10.44 8.17 -29.63
N ASN A 77 9.84 7.93 -28.48
CA ASN A 77 9.14 6.70 -28.14
C ASN A 77 7.62 6.91 -28.16
N HIS A 78 6.89 5.83 -28.39
CA HIS A 78 5.44 5.81 -28.21
C HIS A 78 5.10 6.04 -26.74
N LEU A 79 4.00 6.74 -26.47
CA LEU A 79 3.56 7.12 -25.13
C LEU A 79 3.42 5.89 -24.21
N GLU A 80 2.84 4.83 -24.75
CA GLU A 80 2.58 3.58 -24.06
C GLU A 80 3.89 2.90 -23.61
N MET A 81 4.90 2.92 -24.48
CA MET A 81 6.22 2.36 -24.19
C MET A 81 6.90 3.16 -23.07
N TYR A 82 6.88 4.48 -23.16
CA TYR A 82 7.47 5.35 -22.15
C TYR A 82 6.80 5.18 -20.78
N ILE A 83 5.46 5.15 -20.72
CA ILE A 83 4.73 4.96 -19.46
C ILE A 83 5.00 3.57 -18.88
N ARG A 84 5.03 2.52 -19.70
CA ARG A 84 5.30 1.15 -19.23
C ARG A 84 6.70 0.99 -18.66
N GLU A 85 7.70 1.66 -19.23
CA GLU A 85 9.08 1.62 -18.72
C GLU A 85 9.23 2.40 -17.41
N HIS A 86 8.50 3.50 -17.28
CA HIS A 86 8.64 4.45 -16.18
C HIS A 86 7.57 4.28 -15.09
N THR A 87 6.61 3.37 -15.22
CA THR A 87 5.55 3.13 -14.21
C THR A 87 5.20 1.64 -14.13
N GLU A 88 4.36 1.26 -13.17
CA GLU A 88 3.83 -0.11 -13.05
C GLU A 88 2.52 -0.31 -13.84
N ALA A 89 2.18 0.61 -14.75
CA ALA A 89 0.94 0.56 -15.50
C ALA A 89 0.98 -0.49 -16.64
N GLU A 90 -0.08 -1.30 -16.74
CA GLU A 90 -0.33 -2.20 -17.85
C GLU A 90 -1.41 -1.65 -18.78
N PHE A 91 -1.22 -1.79 -20.09
CA PHE A 91 -2.15 -1.32 -21.10
C PHE A 91 -2.98 -2.48 -21.66
N SER A 92 -4.30 -2.33 -21.63
CA SER A 92 -5.21 -3.13 -22.43
C SER A 92 -5.58 -2.38 -23.71
N HIS A 93 -5.84 -3.13 -24.79
CA HIS A 93 -6.30 -2.56 -26.05
C HIS A 93 -7.82 -2.68 -26.12
N GLY A 94 -8.51 -1.55 -26.20
CA GLY A 94 -9.97 -1.49 -26.31
C GLY A 94 -10.40 -0.32 -27.19
N LEU A 95 -11.63 -0.37 -27.68
CA LEU A 95 -12.23 0.72 -28.45
C LEU A 95 -13.17 1.51 -27.53
N CYS A 96 -13.02 2.84 -27.49
CA CYS A 96 -14.01 3.67 -26.80
C CYS A 96 -15.32 3.72 -27.59
N PRO A 97 -16.47 4.07 -26.95
CA PRO A 97 -17.77 4.11 -27.63
C PRO A 97 -17.80 5.00 -28.88
N GLU A 98 -17.01 6.08 -28.91
CA GLU A 98 -16.90 6.96 -30.09
C GLU A 98 -16.16 6.27 -31.24
N CYS A 99 -15.05 5.59 -30.95
CA CYS A 99 -14.31 4.81 -31.94
C CYS A 99 -15.15 3.65 -32.48
N VAL A 100 -15.92 2.98 -31.63
CA VAL A 100 -16.86 1.93 -32.07
C VAL A 100 -17.90 2.52 -33.01
N LYS A 101 -18.56 3.63 -32.65
CA LYS A 101 -19.54 4.29 -33.52
C LYS A 101 -18.95 4.76 -34.85
N LYS A 102 -17.68 5.15 -34.88
CA LYS A 102 -17.00 5.62 -36.09
C LYS A 102 -16.53 4.49 -37.00
N LEU A 103 -15.97 3.43 -36.44
CA LEU A 103 -15.44 2.27 -37.18
C LEU A 103 -16.53 1.27 -37.53
N TYR A 104 -17.58 1.19 -36.71
CA TYR A 104 -18.77 0.36 -36.89
C TYR A 104 -20.05 1.21 -36.79
N PRO A 105 -20.25 2.19 -37.68
CA PRO A 105 -21.52 2.90 -37.77
C PRO A 105 -22.56 1.95 -38.36
N VAL A 106 -23.41 1.35 -37.49
CA VAL A 106 -24.58 0.45 -37.74
C VAL A 106 -24.24 -0.89 -38.45
N ASP A 107 -24.67 -2.11 -38.08
CA ASP A 107 -25.64 -2.67 -37.13
C ASP A 107 -25.04 -4.00 -36.57
N ILE A 108 -24.60 -4.05 -35.31
CA ILE A 108 -24.04 -5.30 -34.71
C ILE A 108 -24.92 -5.82 -33.55
N LEU A 109 -25.98 -5.10 -33.18
CA LEU A 109 -26.85 -5.46 -32.06
C LEU A 109 -28.33 -5.63 -32.46
N THR A 110 -28.59 -6.18 -33.64
CA THR A 110 -29.87 -6.86 -33.92
C THR A 110 -29.67 -8.36 -33.79
N PHE A 111 -29.47 -8.81 -32.56
CA PHE A 111 -29.76 -10.20 -32.22
C PHE A 111 -31.21 -10.25 -31.78
N ASP A 112 -32.07 -10.86 -32.59
CA ASP A 112 -33.38 -11.27 -32.11
C ASP A 112 -33.20 -12.24 -30.93
N SER A 113 -34.23 -12.40 -30.10
CA SER A 113 -34.24 -13.29 -28.92
C SER A 113 -33.87 -14.76 -29.22
N ASP A 114 -33.73 -15.13 -30.49
CA ASP A 114 -33.37 -16.45 -31.00
C ASP A 114 -31.92 -16.56 -31.51
N GLY A 115 -31.09 -15.51 -31.36
CA GLY A 115 -29.64 -15.59 -31.59
C GLY A 115 -29.20 -15.64 -33.06
N ASN A 116 -29.99 -15.12 -33.99
CA ASN A 116 -29.59 -15.00 -35.40
C ASN A 116 -29.51 -13.53 -35.83
N GLY A 117 -28.42 -13.16 -36.52
CA GLY A 117 -28.18 -11.78 -36.97
C GLY A 117 -29.03 -11.41 -38.18
N VAL A 118 -29.82 -10.34 -38.07
CA VAL A 118 -30.65 -9.82 -39.16
C VAL A 118 -29.91 -8.71 -39.90
N LYS A 119 -29.93 -8.79 -41.25
CA LYS A 119 -29.29 -7.89 -42.22
C LYS A 119 -29.73 -6.44 -42.10
#